data_AF-A0A376LD91-F1
#
_entry.id   AF-A0A376LD91-F1
#
_cell.length_a   1.000
_cell.length_b   1.000
_cell.length_c   1.000
_cell.angle_alpha   90.00
_cell.angle_beta   90.00
_cell.angle_gamma   90.00
#
_symmetry.space_group_name_H-M   'P 1'
#
loop_
_entity.id
_entity.type
_entity.pdbx_description
1 polymer ?
#
loop_
_entity_poly.entity_id
_entity_poly.type
_entity_poly.pdbx_seq_one_letter_code
_entity_poly.pdbx_strand_id
1 'polypeptide(L)'
;MRTGCEPTRFGNEAKTIIQGDALTELKKIPAESVDLIFADPPYNIGKNFDGLIEAWKEDLFIDWLFEVIAECHRVLKKAGQHVHHEQHGKHALYRSPVPQAFYHQKSHRLVI
;
A
#
# COMPACT_ATOMS: atom_id res chain seq x y z
N MET A 1 -5.00 -13.67 4.62
CA MET A 1 -4.19 -14.67 5.36
C MET A 1 -3.13 -13.90 6.13
N ARG A 2 -3.03 -14.09 7.45
CA ARG A 2 -1.93 -13.53 8.24
C ARG A 2 -0.78 -14.53 8.15
N THR A 3 0.32 -14.15 7.52
CA THR A 3 1.53 -14.97 7.55
C THR A 3 2.10 -14.86 8.96
N GLY A 4 2.07 -15.95 9.73
CA GLY A 4 2.64 -16.02 11.09
C GLY A 4 4.17 -15.99 11.11
N CYS A 5 4.79 -15.24 10.19
CA CYS A 5 6.22 -15.09 10.09
C CYS A 5 6.66 -13.89 10.94
N GLU A 6 7.65 -14.09 11.80
CA GLU A 6 8.25 -13.00 12.56
C GLU A 6 8.95 -12.01 11.62
N PRO A 7 8.74 -10.69 11.79
CA PRO A 7 9.31 -9.70 10.90
C PRO A 7 10.84 -9.65 11.06
N THR A 8 11.55 -9.61 9.95
CA THR A 8 13.01 -9.40 9.94
C THR A 8 13.31 -7.94 9.62
N ARG A 9 14.24 -7.33 10.37
CA ARG A 9 14.68 -5.95 10.18
C ARG A 9 16.11 -5.91 9.66
N PHE A 10 16.34 -5.10 8.65
CA PHE A 10 17.66 -4.85 8.07
C PHE A 10 17.96 -3.35 8.08
N GLY A 11 19.23 -2.98 8.24
CA GLY A 11 19.68 -1.57 8.22
C GLY A 11 19.89 -0.97 9.60
N ASN A 12 19.64 0.34 9.73
CA ASN A 12 19.85 1.12 10.95
C ASN A 12 18.73 2.15 11.17
N GLU A 13 18.87 2.99 12.21
CA GLU A 13 17.86 3.99 12.59
C GLU A 13 17.51 4.98 11.47
N ALA A 14 18.46 5.34 10.60
CA ALA A 14 18.20 6.26 9.50
C ALA A 14 17.53 5.60 8.29
N LYS A 15 17.77 4.30 8.09
CA LYS A 15 17.26 3.52 6.94
C LYS A 15 17.03 2.09 7.37
N THR A 16 15.76 1.71 7.53
CA THR A 16 15.36 0.36 7.93
C THR A 16 14.51 -0.28 6.83
N ILE A 17 14.76 -1.55 6.55
CA ILE A 17 13.90 -2.40 5.74
C ILE A 17 13.24 -3.40 6.68
N ILE A 18 11.91 -3.48 6.63
CA ILE A 18 11.12 -4.45 7.40
C ILE A 18 10.56 -5.47 6.42
N GLN A 19 10.96 -6.72 6.56
CA GLN A 19 10.41 -7.84 5.81
C GLN A 19 9.39 -8.57 6.69
N GLY A 20 8.09 -8.37 6.40
CA GLY A 20 6.99 -8.97 7.15
C GLY A 20 5.64 -8.72 6.48
N ASP A 21 4.55 -9.09 7.15
CA ASP A 21 3.20 -8.72 6.72
C ASP A 21 3.01 -7.20 6.81
N ALA A 22 2.73 -6.56 5.67
CA ALA A 22 2.70 -5.11 5.57
C ALA A 22 1.68 -4.47 6.52
N LEU A 23 0.49 -5.05 6.64
CA LEU A 23 -0.57 -4.51 7.49
C LEU A 23 -0.22 -4.67 8.97
N THR A 24 0.33 -5.82 9.37
CA THR A 24 0.79 -6.06 10.74
C THR A 24 1.92 -5.10 11.13
N GLU A 25 2.88 -4.84 10.26
CA GLU A 25 3.99 -3.93 10.58
C GLU A 25 3.56 -2.46 10.56
N LEU A 26 2.69 -2.07 9.64
CA LEU A 26 2.14 -0.71 9.57
C LEU A 26 1.40 -0.31 10.85
N LYS A 27 0.66 -1.26 11.46
CA LYS A 27 0.00 -1.07 12.77
C LYS A 27 0.94 -0.79 13.94
N LYS A 28 2.22 -1.16 13.82
CA LYS A 28 3.23 -0.89 14.86
C LYS A 28 3.82 0.51 14.75
N ILE A 29 3.62 1.19 13.61
CA ILE A 29 4.14 2.54 13.38
C ILE A 29 3.24 3.55 14.10
N PRO A 30 3.81 4.52 14.85
CA PRO A 30 3.03 5.55 15.53
C PRO A 30 2.16 6.37 14.58
N ALA A 31 1.01 6.84 15.05
CA ALA A 31 0.17 7.76 14.28
C ALA A 31 0.92 9.08 14.03
N GLU A 32 0.62 9.74 12.90
CA GLU A 32 1.17 11.06 12.55
C GLU A 32 2.71 11.14 12.67
N SER A 33 3.42 10.09 12.27
CA SER A 33 4.88 9.99 12.36
C SER A 33 5.59 9.97 11.01
N VAL A 34 4.86 9.72 9.93
CA VAL A 34 5.38 9.59 8.57
C VAL A 34 5.04 10.84 7.75
N ASP A 35 6.00 11.34 6.97
CA ASP A 35 5.84 12.52 6.12
C ASP A 35 5.31 12.18 4.71
N LEU A 36 5.66 11.00 4.18
CA LEU A 36 5.33 10.54 2.83
C LEU A 36 5.26 9.01 2.79
N ILE A 37 4.36 8.44 1.99
CA ILE A 37 4.19 6.98 1.83
C ILE A 37 4.15 6.65 0.34
N PHE A 38 4.88 5.61 -0.08
CA PHE A 38 4.75 5.01 -1.40
C PHE A 38 4.21 3.58 -1.27
N ALA A 39 3.04 3.33 -1.86
CA ALA A 39 2.38 2.02 -1.83
C ALA A 39 2.01 1.55 -3.24
N ASP A 40 2.38 0.32 -3.58
CA ASP A 40 1.94 -0.42 -4.77
C ASP A 40 1.33 -1.76 -4.31
N PRO A 41 0.06 -1.76 -3.82
CA PRO A 41 -0.60 -2.97 -3.38
C PRO A 41 -0.95 -3.89 -4.56
N PRO A 42 -1.19 -5.19 -4.31
CA PRO A 42 -1.62 -6.14 -5.34
C PRO A 42 -2.89 -5.67 -6.06
N TYR A 43 -3.02 -5.94 -7.36
CA TYR A 43 -4.17 -5.49 -8.17
C TYR A 43 -5.33 -6.49 -8.18
N ASN A 44 -5.09 -7.73 -7.73
CA ASN A 44 -6.09 -8.82 -7.69
C ASN A 44 -6.75 -9.14 -9.05
N ILE A 45 -5.98 -9.08 -10.13
CA ILE A 45 -6.47 -9.22 -11.52
C ILE A 45 -6.24 -10.61 -12.12
N GLY A 46 -5.84 -11.59 -11.30
CA GLY A 46 -5.61 -12.97 -11.74
C GLY A 46 -4.43 -13.16 -12.71
N LYS A 47 -3.60 -12.13 -12.91
CA LYS A 47 -2.39 -12.23 -13.73
C LYS A 47 -1.29 -12.96 -12.95
N ASN A 48 -0.47 -13.71 -13.69
CA ASN A 48 0.71 -14.36 -13.14
C ASN A 48 1.87 -13.36 -13.17
N PHE A 49 2.34 -12.99 -11.98
CA PHE A 49 3.52 -12.19 -11.76
C PHE A 49 4.62 -13.09 -11.17
N ASP A 50 5.39 -13.74 -12.04
CA ASP A 50 6.54 -14.57 -11.65
C ASP A 50 6.19 -15.68 -10.65
N GLY A 51 5.10 -16.40 -10.92
CA GLY A 51 4.57 -17.47 -10.06
C GLY A 51 3.58 -17.00 -9.00
N LEU A 52 3.46 -15.69 -8.77
CA LEU A 52 2.44 -15.11 -7.90
C LEU A 52 1.17 -14.84 -8.70
N ILE A 53 0.11 -15.59 -8.42
CA ILE A 53 -1.22 -15.38 -9.02
C ILE A 53 -2.12 -14.73 -7.96
N GLU A 54 -2.47 -13.48 -8.19
CA GLU A 54 -3.34 -12.70 -7.31
C GLU A 54 -4.80 -12.87 -7.73
N ALA A 55 -5.43 -13.91 -7.19
CA ALA A 55 -6.83 -14.24 -7.45
C ALA A 55 -7.60 -14.48 -6.13
N TRP A 56 -7.56 -13.48 -5.25
CA TRP A 56 -8.27 -13.49 -3.98
C TRP A 56 -9.76 -13.27 -4.22
N LYS A 57 -10.60 -13.77 -3.31
CA LYS A 57 -12.01 -13.41 -3.29
C LYS A 57 -12.14 -11.89 -3.14
N GLU A 58 -12.92 -11.27 -4.03
CA GLU A 58 -13.04 -9.82 -4.16
C GLU A 58 -13.33 -9.11 -2.82
N ASP A 59 -14.36 -9.55 -2.08
CA ASP A 59 -14.71 -8.97 -0.77
C ASP A 59 -13.51 -8.96 0.20
N LEU A 60 -12.78 -10.08 0.29
CA LEU A 60 -11.65 -10.21 1.21
C LEU A 60 -10.47 -9.33 0.80
N PHE A 61 -10.27 -9.15 -0.51
CA PHE A 61 -9.24 -8.27 -1.03
C PHE A 61 -9.58 -6.81 -0.76
N ILE A 62 -10.84 -6.41 -1.00
CA ILE A 62 -11.32 -5.05 -0.76
C ILE A 62 -11.23 -4.71 0.74
N ASP A 63 -11.71 -5.60 1.61
CA ASP A 63 -11.64 -5.41 3.06
C ASP A 63 -10.19 -5.19 3.54
N TRP A 64 -9.27 -6.04 3.06
CA TRP A 64 -7.85 -5.91 3.37
C TRP A 64 -7.25 -4.60 2.83
N LEU A 65 -7.58 -4.22 1.59
CA LEU A 65 -7.06 -3.01 0.96
C LEU A 65 -7.52 -1.76 1.72
N PHE A 66 -8.78 -1.70 2.14
CA PHE A 66 -9.29 -0.60 2.97
C PHE A 66 -8.59 -0.53 4.32
N GLU A 67 -8.29 -1.67 4.95
CA GLU A 67 -7.55 -1.72 6.21
C GLU A 67 -6.13 -1.16 6.04
N VAL A 68 -5.44 -1.51 4.94
CA VAL A 68 -4.11 -0.97 4.61
C VAL A 68 -4.17 0.54 4.38
N ILE A 69 -5.13 1.03 3.59
CA ILE A 69 -5.28 2.47 3.31
C ILE A 69 -5.57 3.26 4.59
N ALA A 70 -6.44 2.73 5.47
CA ALA A 70 -6.77 3.36 6.75
C ALA A 70 -5.53 3.49 7.65
N GLU A 71 -4.70 2.45 7.71
CA GLU A 71 -3.46 2.47 8.48
C GLU A 71 -2.41 3.40 7.86
N CYS A 72 -2.31 3.49 6.53
CA CYS A 72 -1.45 4.47 5.85
C CYS A 72 -1.86 5.91 6.22
N HIS A 73 -3.17 6.19 6.20
CA HIS A 73 -3.69 7.49 6.60
C HIS A 73 -3.42 7.80 8.08
N ARG A 74 -3.53 6.79 8.97
CA ARG A 74 -3.25 6.96 10.41
C ARG A 74 -1.81 7.37 10.69
N VAL A 75 -0.84 6.78 9.99
CA VAL A 75 0.59 7.05 10.25
C VAL A 75 1.08 8.34 9.60
N LEU A 76 0.38 8.84 8.58
CA LEU A 76 0.72 10.10 7.92
C LEU A 76 0.44 11.31 8.82
N LYS A 77 1.37 12.26 8.86
CA LYS A 77 1.19 13.55 9.54
C LYS A 77 0.10 14.40 8.86
N LYS A 78 -0.67 15.17 9.65
CA LYS A 78 -1.73 16.08 9.14
C LYS A 78 -1.26 17.14 8.13
N ALA A 79 0.04 17.42 8.06
CA ALA A 79 0.65 18.39 7.15
C ALA A 79 1.43 17.74 5.97
N GLY A 80 1.44 16.41 5.85
CA GLY A 80 2.10 15.71 4.75
C GLY A 80 1.36 15.92 3.44
N GLN A 81 2.03 16.50 2.44
CA GLN A 81 1.46 16.71 1.11
C GLN A 81 1.38 15.38 0.36
N HIS A 82 0.16 14.96 0.02
CA HIS A 82 -0.07 13.97 -1.03
C HIS A 82 0.28 14.61 -2.39
N VAL A 83 1.40 14.22 -3.01
CA VAL A 83 1.75 14.65 -4.37
C VAL A 83 1.26 13.60 -5.37
N HIS A 84 0.22 13.94 -6.14
CA HIS A 84 -0.21 13.20 -7.34
C HIS A 84 0.11 14.04 -8.59
N HIS A 85 0.75 13.44 -9.60
CA HIS A 85 0.94 14.04 -10.92
C HIS A 85 -0.17 13.56 -11.89
N GLU A 86 -0.92 14.49 -12.51
CA GLU A 86 -2.01 14.22 -13.46
C GLU A 86 -1.62 14.57 -14.91
N GLN A 87 -1.94 13.69 -15.85
CA GLN A 87 -1.93 13.94 -17.31
C GLN A 87 -3.29 13.48 -17.89
N HIS A 88 -3.92 14.35 -18.67
CA HIS A 88 -5.33 14.27 -19.08
C HIS A 88 -5.72 13.05 -19.94
N GLY A 89 -6.84 12.37 -19.59
CA GLY A 89 -7.51 11.44 -20.52
C GLY A 89 -8.69 10.58 -19.98
N LYS A 90 -9.91 11.13 -20.04
CA LYS A 90 -11.26 10.49 -20.18
C LYS A 90 -11.91 9.68 -19.03
N HIS A 91 -12.74 10.39 -18.26
CA HIS A 91 -14.08 10.09 -17.69
C HIS A 91 -14.50 8.63 -17.34
N ALA A 92 -14.41 8.33 -16.04
CA ALA A 92 -15.45 7.64 -15.26
C ALA A 92 -15.54 8.34 -13.89
N LEU A 93 -16.72 8.87 -13.52
CA LEU A 93 -16.94 9.66 -12.32
C LEU A 93 -17.24 8.72 -11.12
N TYR A 94 -16.25 8.51 -10.25
CA TYR A 94 -16.45 7.99 -8.90
C TYR A 94 -16.06 9.09 -7.90
N ARG A 95 -17.06 9.69 -7.22
CA ARG A 95 -16.82 10.73 -6.21
C ARG A 95 -16.51 10.10 -4.85
N SER A 96 -15.23 9.83 -4.64
CA SER A 96 -14.57 9.69 -3.33
C SER A 96 -13.14 10.23 -3.55
N PRO A 97 -12.49 10.95 -2.60
CA PRO A 97 -11.36 11.84 -2.89
C PRO A 97 -10.03 11.12 -3.23
N VAL A 98 -10.08 9.89 -3.72
CA VAL A 98 -8.91 9.09 -4.06
C VAL A 98 -8.85 8.92 -5.59
N PRO A 99 -7.94 9.63 -6.28
CA PRO A 99 -7.82 9.57 -7.72
C PRO A 99 -7.45 8.16 -8.20
N GLN A 100 -8.19 7.70 -9.20
CA GLN A 100 -7.99 6.43 -9.87
C GLN A 100 -6.94 6.62 -10.98
N ALA A 101 -5.71 6.12 -10.79
CA ALA A 101 -4.60 6.32 -11.73
C ALA A 101 -3.64 5.10 -11.85
N PHE A 102 -3.69 4.52 -13.05
CA PHE A 102 -2.63 3.88 -13.86
C PHE A 102 -2.02 2.50 -13.55
N TYR A 103 -2.25 1.62 -14.53
CA TYR A 103 -1.50 0.41 -14.91
C TYR A 103 -0.21 0.75 -15.68
N HIS A 104 0.98 0.54 -15.10
CA HIS A 104 2.14 -0.17 -15.71
C HIS A 104 3.38 -0.15 -14.79
N GLN A 105 3.86 -1.36 -14.48
CA GLN A 105 5.26 -1.76 -14.21
C GLN A 105 5.84 -1.72 -12.77
N LYS A 106 5.88 -2.93 -12.20
CA LYS A 106 6.95 -3.61 -11.41
C LYS A 106 7.49 -2.91 -10.15
N SER A 107 6.91 -3.23 -8.99
CA SER A 107 7.63 -3.84 -7.85
C SER A 107 6.72 -3.84 -6.61
N HIS A 108 6.32 -5.02 -6.13
CA HIS A 108 5.59 -5.21 -4.87
C HIS A 108 6.46 -4.81 -3.68
N ARG A 109 6.49 -3.52 -3.34
CA ARG A 109 7.16 -2.96 -2.16
C ARG A 109 6.36 -1.78 -1.64
N LEU A 110 5.86 -1.93 -0.42
CA LEU A 110 5.46 -0.78 0.39
C LEU A 110 6.75 -0.17 0.94
N VAL A 111 7.10 1.02 0.45
CA VAL A 111 8.19 1.82 1.04
C VAL A 111 7.52 2.97 1.77
N ILE A 112 7.52 2.85 3.09
CA ILE A 112 7.13 3.91 4.01
C ILE A 112 8.37 4.75 4.28
#